data_AF-A0A4Q3SRA0-F1
#
_entry.id   AF-A0A4Q3SRA0-F1
#
_cell.length_a   1.000
_cell.length_b   1.000
_cell.length_c   1.000
_cell.angle_alpha   90.00
_cell.angle_beta   90.00
_cell.angle_gamma   90.00
#
_symmetry.space_group_name_H-M   'P 1'
#
loop_
_entity.id
_entity.type
_entity.pdbx_description
1 polymer ?
#
loop_
_entity_poly.entity_id
_entity_poly.type
_entity_poly.pdbx_seq_one_letter_code
_entity_poly.pdbx_strand_id
1 'polypeptide(L)'
;MAVDRLNDLGVRDGAAYGDRGRWYLFAAASGRAVGLNMLNNGQGWDRDGWSTDRASALIGDAHVGVGYRKGAIQTSFGYIHREVKGEHMVFGQETKEDSMLAFSLSIKPQK
;
A
#
# COMPACT_ATOMS: atom_id res chain seq x y z
N MET A 1 -16.45 -1.80 -11.99
CA MET A 1 -16.11 -0.46 -12.52
C MET A 1 -14.71 0.04 -12.13
N ALA A 2 -14.30 0.05 -10.85
CA ALA A 2 -12.93 0.48 -10.50
C ALA A 2 -11.86 -0.62 -10.66
N VAL A 3 -12.22 -1.88 -10.39
CA VAL A 3 -11.32 -3.04 -10.56
C VAL A 3 -11.05 -3.30 -12.05
N ASP A 4 -12.08 -3.20 -12.89
CA ASP A 4 -11.95 -3.44 -14.34
C ASP A 4 -10.97 -2.46 -14.99
N ARG A 5 -11.04 -1.16 -14.64
CA ARG A 5 -10.08 -0.15 -15.11
C ARG A 5 -8.65 -0.39 -14.66
N LEU A 6 -8.44 -1.03 -13.50
CA LEU A 6 -7.10 -1.39 -13.02
C LEU A 6 -6.53 -2.58 -13.79
N ASN A 7 -7.38 -3.56 -14.10
CA ASN A 7 -6.99 -4.69 -14.94
C ASN A 7 -6.60 -4.23 -16.35
N ASP A 8 -7.32 -3.25 -16.92
CA ASP A 8 -6.99 -2.63 -18.22
C ASP A 8 -5.63 -1.92 -18.22
N LEU A 9 -5.14 -1.50 -17.04
CA LEU A 9 -3.82 -0.89 -16.84
C LEU A 9 -2.72 -1.92 -16.52
N GLY A 10 -3.03 -3.21 -16.59
CA GLY A 10 -2.11 -4.30 -16.27
C GLY A 10 -1.82 -4.46 -14.77
N VAL A 11 -2.68 -3.89 -13.91
CA VAL A 11 -2.57 -4.03 -12.45
C VAL A 11 -3.28 -5.32 -12.03
N ARG A 12 -2.56 -6.21 -11.33
CA ARG A 12 -3.10 -7.50 -10.87
C ARG A 12 -3.30 -7.56 -9.35
N ASP A 13 -4.02 -8.56 -8.84
CA ASP A 13 -4.05 -8.81 -7.39
C ASP A 13 -2.67 -9.25 -6.89
N GLY A 14 -2.16 -8.60 -5.84
CA GLY A 14 -0.89 -8.95 -5.19
C GLY A 14 -0.87 -10.38 -4.62
N ALA A 15 -2.02 -11.02 -4.42
CA ALA A 15 -2.13 -12.43 -4.09
C ALA A 15 -1.54 -13.36 -5.18
N ALA A 16 -1.49 -12.92 -6.45
CA ALA A 16 -0.91 -13.70 -7.55
C ALA A 16 0.60 -13.96 -7.40
N TYR A 17 1.28 -13.24 -6.51
CA TYR A 17 2.68 -13.50 -6.19
C TYR A 17 2.88 -14.69 -5.26
N GLY A 18 1.84 -15.13 -4.55
CA GLY A 18 1.91 -16.19 -3.54
C GLY A 18 2.97 -15.87 -2.49
N ASP A 19 3.82 -16.86 -2.21
CA ASP A 19 4.88 -16.77 -1.20
C ASP A 19 6.19 -16.15 -1.71
N ARG A 20 6.24 -15.74 -2.98
CA ARG A 20 7.45 -15.15 -3.56
C ARG A 20 7.81 -13.86 -2.84
N GLY A 21 9.09 -13.75 -2.49
CA GLY A 21 9.66 -12.54 -1.89
C GLY A 21 9.62 -11.39 -2.89
N ARG A 22 8.96 -10.29 -2.53
CA ARG A 22 8.87 -9.10 -3.37
C ARG A 22 9.01 -7.83 -2.57
N TRP A 23 9.75 -6.88 -3.14
CA TRP A 23 9.67 -5.49 -2.73
C TRP A 23 8.67 -4.78 -3.61
N TYR A 24 7.99 -3.79 -3.05
CA TYR A 24 7.05 -3.00 -3.82
C TYR A 24 7.05 -1.54 -3.36
N LEU A 25 7.12 -0.63 -4.32
CA LEU A 25 6.89 0.79 -4.10
C LEU A 25 5.41 1.05 -4.33
N PHE A 26 4.72 1.66 -3.37
CA PHE A 26 3.27 1.82 -3.43
C PHE A 26 2.80 3.23 -3.11
N ALA A 27 1.63 3.54 -3.65
CA ALA A 27 0.76 4.60 -3.18
C ALA A 27 -0.56 3.95 -2.71
N ALA A 28 -1.14 4.46 -1.64
CA ALA A 28 -2.44 4.01 -1.17
C ALA A 28 -3.33 5.19 -0.80
N ALA A 29 -4.63 4.97 -0.99
CA ALA A 29 -5.69 5.83 -0.49
C ALA A 29 -6.92 4.96 -0.25
N SER A 30 -7.74 5.35 0.73
CA SER A 30 -9.08 4.73 0.92
C SER A 30 -9.06 3.18 1.00
N GLY A 31 -8.10 2.62 1.76
CA GLY A 31 -8.02 1.18 2.02
C GLY A 31 -7.42 0.32 0.89
N ARG A 32 -6.93 0.92 -0.20
CA ARG A 32 -6.28 0.19 -1.31
C ARG A 32 -4.93 0.79 -1.64
N ALA A 33 -3.92 -0.08 -1.79
CA ALA A 33 -2.61 0.29 -2.32
C ALA A 33 -2.45 -0.22 -3.74
N VAL A 34 -1.83 0.59 -4.61
CA VAL A 34 -1.31 0.20 -5.92
C VAL A 34 0.20 0.35 -5.87
N GLY A 35 0.94 -0.67 -6.30
CA GLY A 35 2.39 -0.64 -6.24
C GLY A 35 3.11 -1.38 -7.35
N LEU A 36 4.32 -0.93 -7.65
CA LEU A 36 5.24 -1.54 -8.60
C LEU A 36 6.10 -2.58 -7.87
N ASN A 37 6.07 -3.82 -8.35
CA ASN A 37 6.73 -4.95 -7.73
C ASN A 37 8.10 -5.24 -8.36
N MET A 38 9.05 -5.55 -7.49
CA MET A 38 10.39 -6.00 -7.82
C MET A 38 10.62 -7.36 -7.16
N LEU A 39 11.03 -8.36 -7.95
CA LEU A 39 11.33 -9.71 -7.50
C LEU A 39 12.84 -9.92 -7.45
N ASN A 40 13.31 -10.65 -6.44
CA ASN A 40 14.69 -11.13 -6.41
C ASN A 40 14.73 -12.56 -6.97
N ASN A 41 15.52 -12.76 -8.03
CA ASN A 41 15.66 -14.07 -8.68
C ASN A 41 16.97 -14.80 -8.30
N GLY A 42 17.70 -14.28 -7.30
CA GLY A 42 19.00 -14.79 -6.85
C GLY A 42 20.21 -14.24 -7.62
N GLN A 43 19.99 -13.69 -8.82
CA GLN A 43 21.03 -13.06 -9.66
C GLN A 43 20.86 -11.53 -9.76
N GLY A 44 19.68 -11.02 -9.40
CA GLY A 44 19.38 -9.59 -9.45
C GLY A 44 17.92 -9.28 -9.09
N TRP A 45 17.54 -8.04 -9.38
CA TRP A 45 16.19 -7.53 -9.17
C TRP A 45 15.48 -7.31 -10.51
N ASP A 46 14.36 -7.99 -10.70
CA ASP A 46 13.53 -7.84 -11.89
C ASP A 46 12.28 -7.01 -11.58
N ARG A 47 11.99 -6.03 -12.44
CA ARG A 47 10.70 -5.33 -12.41
C ARG A 47 9.64 -6.26 -12.99
N ASP A 48 8.68 -6.65 -12.16
CA ASP A 48 7.72 -7.69 -12.54
C ASP A 48 6.31 -7.14 -12.85
N GLY A 49 5.91 -5.98 -12.31
CA GLY A 49 4.68 -5.29 -12.72
C GLY A 49 3.91 -4.61 -11.59
N TRP A 50 2.72 -4.09 -11.91
CA TRP A 50 1.87 -3.39 -10.95
C TRP A 50 0.90 -4.35 -10.26
N SER A 51 0.68 -4.16 -8.96
CA SER A 51 -0.34 -4.89 -8.21
C SER A 51 -1.18 -3.99 -7.33
N THR A 52 -2.38 -4.46 -7.00
CA THR A 52 -3.14 -3.96 -5.86
C THR A 52 -2.94 -4.86 -4.66
N ASP A 53 -2.72 -4.27 -3.49
CA ASP A 53 -2.67 -4.97 -2.21
C ASP A 53 -3.69 -4.35 -1.24
N ARG A 54 -4.33 -5.20 -0.41
CA ARG A 54 -5.07 -4.75 0.76
C ARG A 54 -4.04 -4.28 1.80
N ALA A 55 -3.73 -2.99 1.77
CA ALA A 55 -2.79 -2.38 2.70
C ALA A 55 -3.43 -2.17 4.08
N SER A 56 -2.59 -1.95 5.10
CA SER A 56 -2.98 -1.37 6.39
C SER A 56 -3.39 0.11 6.28
N ALA A 57 -3.89 0.54 5.12
CA ALA A 57 -4.24 1.91 4.84
C ALA A 57 -5.44 2.31 5.69
N LEU A 58 -5.26 3.35 6.49
CA LEU A 58 -6.34 4.01 7.22
C LEU A 58 -7.27 4.65 6.19
N ILE A 59 -8.57 4.45 6.35
CA ILE A 59 -9.58 5.03 5.45
C ILE A 59 -9.50 6.56 5.57
N GLY A 60 -9.40 7.25 4.43
CA GLY A 60 -9.33 8.72 4.37
C GLY A 60 -7.92 9.31 4.22
N ASP A 61 -6.87 8.53 4.47
CA ASP A 61 -5.48 9.01 4.37
C ASP A 61 -4.86 8.62 3.02
N ALA A 62 -4.07 9.53 2.44
CA ALA A 62 -3.20 9.24 1.30
C ALA A 62 -1.79 8.94 1.81
N HIS A 63 -1.17 7.87 1.32
CA HIS A 63 0.20 7.56 1.68
C HIS A 63 1.01 6.93 0.56
N VAL A 64 2.33 7.04 0.67
CA VAL A 64 3.29 6.39 -0.21
C VAL A 64 4.33 5.67 0.62
N GLY A 65 4.88 4.58 0.11
CA GLY A 65 5.86 3.83 0.87
C GLY A 65 6.49 2.69 0.11
N VAL A 66 7.40 2.02 0.80
CA VAL A 66 8.04 0.80 0.35
C VAL A 66 7.61 -0.35 1.26
N GLY A 67 7.30 -1.49 0.66
CA GLY A 67 6.93 -2.69 1.38
C GLY A 67 7.72 -3.90 0.92
N TYR A 68 7.80 -4.88 1.81
CA TYR A 68 8.34 -6.19 1.51
C TYR A 68 7.35 -7.26 1.96
N ARG A 69 7.17 -8.28 1.13
CA ARG A 69 6.31 -9.43 1.44
C ARG A 69 6.98 -10.73 1.02
N LYS A 70 6.94 -11.73 1.90
CA LYS A 70 7.37 -13.11 1.63
C LYS A 70 6.63 -14.07 2.56
N GLY A 71 5.85 -14.97 1.97
CA GLY A 71 4.99 -15.89 2.72
C GLY A 71 4.10 -15.18 3.74
N ALA A 72 4.21 -15.58 5.01
CA ALA A 72 3.47 -15.01 6.13
C ALA A 72 3.93 -13.60 6.55
N ILE A 73 5.11 -13.15 6.10
CA ILE A 73 5.71 -11.89 6.53
C ILE A 73 5.33 -10.78 5.56
N GLN A 74 4.82 -9.67 6.12
CA GLN A 74 4.63 -8.42 5.41
C GLN A 74 5.14 -7.27 6.27
N THR A 75 5.93 -6.37 5.69
CA THR A 75 6.41 -5.16 6.35
C THR A 75 6.33 -3.97 5.41
N SER A 76 6.17 -2.77 5.96
CA SER A 76 6.17 -1.53 5.17
C SER A 76 6.68 -0.35 5.96
N PHE A 77 7.26 0.60 5.23
CA PHE A 77 7.58 1.92 5.73
C PHE A 77 7.06 2.97 4.74
N GLY A 78 6.45 4.03 5.25
CA GLY A 78 5.83 5.03 4.38
C GLY A 78 5.58 6.37 5.04
N TYR A 79 5.27 7.34 4.20
CA TYR A 79 4.86 8.68 4.57
C TYR A 79 3.36 8.82 4.35
N ILE A 80 2.65 9.25 5.38
CA ILE A 80 1.21 9.45 5.38
C ILE A 80 0.93 10.93 5.44
N HIS A 81 0.13 11.41 4.50
CA HIS A 81 -0.44 12.75 4.52
C HIS A 81 -1.95 12.65 4.75
N ARG A 82 -2.43 13.32 5.80
CA ARG A 82 -3.83 13.30 6.20
C ARG A 82 -4.46 14.67 6.00
N GLU A 83 -5.59 14.68 5.29
CA GLU A 83 -6.49 15.82 5.23
C GLU A 83 -7.67 15.55 6.19
N VAL A 84 -7.65 16.13 7.39
CA VAL A 84 -8.75 15.98 8.35
C VAL A 84 -9.90 16.90 7.93
N LYS A 85 -10.87 16.39 7.17
CA LYS A 85 -12.16 17.06 6.95
C LYS A 85 -13.09 16.70 8.10
N GLY A 86 -13.10 17.52 9.15
CA GLY A 86 -13.94 17.29 10.31
C GLY A 86 -15.44 17.30 9.95
N GLU A 87 -16.12 16.17 10.12
CA GLU A 87 -17.60 16.08 10.05
C GLU A 87 -18.31 16.74 11.27
N HIS A 88 -17.55 17.35 12.18
CA HIS A 88 -18.04 18.25 13.25
C HIS A 88 -17.16 19.52 13.31
N MET A 89 -17.23 20.33 12.25
CA MET A 89 -16.63 21.67 12.22
C MET A 89 -17.45 22.62 13.10
N VAL A 90 -17.19 22.65 14.40
CA VAL A 90 -17.66 23.71 15.30
C VAL A 90 -16.79 24.95 15.06
N PHE A 91 -17.36 25.96 14.41
CA PHE A 91 -16.92 27.36 14.32
C PHE A 91 -15.39 27.63 14.37
N GLY A 92 -14.76 27.69 13.18
CA GLY A 92 -13.55 28.51 12.98
C GLY A 92 -12.19 27.83 13.16
N GLN A 93 -12.10 26.50 13.20
CA GLN A 93 -10.82 25.81 13.32
C GLN A 93 -10.19 25.53 11.95
N GLU A 94 -8.97 26.03 11.73
CA GLU A 94 -8.19 25.83 10.52
C GLU A 94 -7.94 24.35 10.22
N THR A 95 -7.99 23.99 8.93
CA THR A 95 -7.61 22.67 8.42
C THR A 95 -6.20 22.32 8.89
N LYS A 96 -6.07 21.39 9.84
CA LYS A 96 -4.76 20.87 10.24
C LYS A 96 -4.33 19.78 9.26
N GLU A 97 -3.32 20.10 8.47
CA GLU A 97 -2.55 19.12 7.71
C GLU A 97 -1.59 18.41 8.67
N ASP A 98 -1.82 17.11 8.89
CA ASP A 98 -0.94 16.29 9.70
C ASP A 98 -0.18 15.31 8.81
N SER A 99 1.13 15.21 9.04
CA SER A 99 2.03 14.32 8.30
C SER A 99 2.76 13.38 9.25
N MET A 100 2.84 12.10 8.87
CA MET A 100 3.37 11.04 9.75
C MET A 100 4.25 10.07 8.98
N LEU A 101 5.28 9.55 9.64
CA LEU A 101 5.98 8.35 9.18
C LEU A 101 5.34 7.12 9.82
N ALA A 102 5.10 6.10 9.00
CA ALA A 102 4.46 4.87 9.43
C ALA A 102 5.37 3.68 9.14
N PHE A 103 5.53 2.83 10.15
CA PHE A 103 6.12 1.51 10.03
C PHE A 103 5.07 0.46 10.37
N SER A 104 5.01 -0.62 9.59
CA SER A 104 4.13 -1.75 9.88
C SER A 104 4.87 -3.07 9.71
N LEU A 105 4.58 -4.02 10.59
CA LEU A 105 5.01 -5.41 10.51
C LEU A 105 3.80 -6.30 10.81
N SER A 106 3.55 -7.26 9.93
CA SER A 106 2.49 -8.24 10.06
C SER A 106 3.06 -9.62 9.78
N ILE A 107 2.74 -10.56 10.67
CA ILE A 107 3.06 -11.98 10.52
C ILE A 107 1.74 -12.73 10.59
N LYS A 108 1.30 -13.30 9.47
CA LYS A 108 0.05 -14.06 9.35
C LYS A 108 0.37 -15.49 8.94
N PRO A 109 0.51 -16.42 9.91
CA PRO A 109 0.75 -17.83 9.62
C PRO A 109 -0.36 -18.37 8.71
N GLN A 110 0.02 -19.05 7.63
CA GLN A 110 -0.93 -19.85 6.85
C GLN A 110 -1.20 -21.13 7.67
N LYS A 111 -2.47 -21.43 7.95
CA LYS A 111 -2.87 -22.71 8.54
C LYS A 111 -2.95 -23.78 7.47
#